data_AF-A0AAD7V432-F1
#
_entry.id   AF-A0AAD7V432-F1
#
_cell.length_a   1.000
_cell.length_b   1.000
_cell.length_c   1.000
_cell.angle_alpha   90.00
_cell.angle_beta   90.00
_cell.angle_gamma   90.00
#
_symmetry.space_group_name_H-M   'P 1'
#
loop_
_entity.id
_entity.type
_entity.pdbx_description
1 polymer ?
#
loop_
_entity_poly.entity_id
_entity_poly.type
_entity_poly.pdbx_seq_one_letter_code
_entity_poly.pdbx_strand_id
1 'polypeptide(L)'
;MGQLLSSLSLRGGDVAVPELNLDLANASPSAEESQLHDRLSALLVQPGPSLLELLRNYKSASTEVRTAIASPTQENEDTAWEAVMPIVSMLQEFYGYSCDLGQAVPELLQVLCQGDVAKNLENHQGLTKLFADMLDFVFEFDYLKMRNPTMQNDFSYYRRMLQRGRYGTAPDESTSDLRSAMDQSDEANRISLFIAYPTPMLKCVIDTTTEFVTKHRLQRSVGDCLTALWAACFQTVNKKRALSPELVGFCLKVMVVSIILYDHIDPSGVFSKNSPINIKNSVKMIQTAHTTVYNMPEESSASNLMSALRYNSKHLNDDSTPKGVKNMVLAA
;
A
#
# COMPACT_ATOMS: atom_id res chain seq x y z
N MET A 1 -18.65 30.18 2.73
CA MET A 1 -18.48 29.63 4.09
C MET A 1 -19.83 29.54 4.79
N GLY A 2 -20.65 28.51 4.57
CA GLY A 2 -21.95 28.48 5.25
C GLY A 2 -22.80 27.21 5.19
N GLN A 3 -22.55 26.27 4.27
CA GLN A 3 -23.41 25.07 4.15
C GLN A 3 -22.76 23.76 4.61
N LEU A 4 -21.44 23.69 4.74
CA LEU A 4 -20.73 22.51 5.28
C LEU A 4 -20.70 22.45 6.80
N LEU A 5 -21.11 23.52 7.50
CA LEU A 5 -21.14 23.55 8.96
C LEU A 5 -22.52 23.26 9.55
N SER A 6 -23.59 23.29 8.75
CA SER A 6 -24.96 23.11 9.26
C SER A 6 -25.48 21.67 9.22
N SER A 7 -24.86 20.78 8.45
CA SER A 7 -25.12 19.33 8.50
C SER A 7 -24.24 18.59 9.51
N LEU A 8 -23.26 19.28 10.11
CA LEU A 8 -22.46 18.78 11.22
C LEU A 8 -23.27 18.89 12.50
N SER A 9 -23.92 17.80 12.88
CA SER A 9 -24.56 17.66 14.20
C SER A 9 -23.53 17.87 15.31
N LEU A 10 -23.41 19.12 15.77
CA LEU A 10 -22.67 19.51 16.97
C LEU A 10 -23.52 19.14 18.19
N ARG A 11 -23.37 17.90 18.68
CA ARG A 11 -23.72 17.54 20.05
C ARG A 11 -22.54 16.86 20.74
N GLY A 12 -21.84 17.65 21.55
CA GLY A 12 -21.19 17.25 22.80
C GLY A 12 -20.03 16.26 22.72
N GLY A 13 -18.80 16.77 22.87
CA GLY A 13 -17.66 16.03 23.45
C GLY A 13 -16.97 14.98 22.59
N ASP A 14 -17.67 14.35 21.64
CA ASP A 14 -17.10 13.46 20.65
C ASP A 14 -16.87 14.21 19.33
N VAL A 15 -15.64 14.12 18.81
CA VAL A 15 -15.28 14.71 17.51
C VAL A 15 -16.13 14.06 16.43
N ALA A 16 -16.92 14.86 15.72
CA ALA A 16 -17.83 14.42 14.67
C ALA A 16 -17.05 13.70 13.55
N VAL A 17 -17.23 12.38 13.45
CA VAL A 17 -16.75 11.61 12.30
C VAL A 17 -17.71 11.88 11.14
N PRO A 18 -17.25 12.31 9.95
CA PRO A 18 -18.13 12.55 8.80
C PRO A 18 -19.02 11.33 8.51
N GLU A 19 -20.34 11.51 8.49
CA GLU A 19 -21.29 10.45 8.10
C GLU A 19 -21.42 10.43 6.58
N LEU A 20 -20.57 9.66 5.92
CA LEU A 20 -20.71 9.30 4.50
C LEU A 20 -21.20 7.85 4.44
N ASN A 21 -22.31 7.60 3.74
CA ASN A 21 -22.89 6.27 3.58
C ASN A 21 -22.14 5.46 2.51
N LEU A 22 -20.86 5.18 2.76
CA LEU A 22 -20.03 4.33 1.89
C LEU A 22 -20.18 2.86 2.29
N ASP A 23 -20.70 2.04 1.37
CA ASP A 23 -20.72 0.58 1.55
C ASP A 23 -19.39 -0.03 1.10
N LEU A 24 -18.41 -0.01 2.00
CA LEU A 24 -17.11 -0.63 1.77
C LEU A 24 -17.13 -2.16 1.76
N ALA A 25 -18.28 -2.81 1.97
CA ALA A 25 -18.38 -4.26 1.93
C ALA A 25 -18.97 -4.75 0.60
N ASN A 26 -20.01 -4.09 0.08
CA ASN A 26 -20.79 -4.61 -1.06
C ASN A 26 -21.01 -3.60 -2.19
N ALA A 27 -20.37 -2.42 -2.17
CA ALA A 27 -20.54 -1.46 -3.26
C ALA A 27 -20.16 -2.08 -4.62
N SER A 28 -21.03 -1.85 -5.61
CA SER A 28 -20.83 -2.24 -7.00
C SER A 28 -20.80 -1.00 -7.89
N PRO A 29 -20.09 -1.03 -9.03
CA PRO A 29 -20.01 0.12 -9.92
C PRO A 29 -21.38 0.49 -10.48
N SER A 30 -21.64 1.80 -10.60
CA SER A 30 -22.74 2.32 -11.41
C SER A 30 -22.48 2.14 -12.91
N ALA A 31 -23.51 2.29 -13.73
CA ALA A 31 -23.38 2.20 -15.19
C ALA A 31 -22.43 3.28 -15.76
N GLU A 32 -22.33 4.43 -15.10
CA GLU A 32 -21.48 5.55 -15.52
C GLU A 32 -19.99 5.27 -15.27
N GLU A 33 -19.66 4.56 -14.18
CA GLU A 33 -18.28 4.27 -13.80
C GLU A 33 -17.78 2.89 -14.24
N SER A 34 -18.68 1.99 -14.69
CA SER A 34 -18.38 0.57 -14.96
C SER A 34 -17.17 0.37 -15.88
N GLN A 35 -17.07 1.12 -16.99
CA GLN A 35 -15.95 0.94 -17.93
C GLN A 35 -14.60 1.27 -17.28
N LEU A 36 -14.54 2.37 -16.52
CA LEU A 36 -13.32 2.77 -15.82
C LEU A 36 -13.03 1.81 -14.68
N HIS A 37 -14.06 1.44 -13.91
CA HIS A 37 -13.96 0.48 -12.83
C HIS A 37 -13.40 -0.86 -13.30
N ASP A 38 -13.93 -1.44 -14.38
CA ASP A 38 -13.49 -2.75 -14.86
C ASP A 38 -12.04 -2.74 -15.31
N ARG A 39 -11.61 -1.68 -16.00
CA ARG A 39 -10.21 -1.50 -16.39
C ARG A 39 -9.30 -1.34 -15.18
N LEU A 40 -9.66 -0.46 -14.23
CA LEU A 40 -8.86 -0.25 -13.03
C LEU A 40 -8.86 -1.48 -12.12
N SER A 41 -9.96 -2.23 -12.07
CA SER A 41 -10.06 -3.46 -11.27
C SER A 41 -9.14 -4.53 -11.83
N ALA A 42 -9.11 -4.68 -13.16
CA ALA A 42 -8.20 -5.60 -13.84
C ALA A 42 -6.71 -5.28 -13.57
N LEU A 43 -6.36 -4.01 -13.39
CA LEU A 43 -4.99 -3.58 -13.09
C LEU A 43 -4.67 -3.64 -11.59
N LEU A 44 -5.58 -3.20 -10.73
CA LEU A 44 -5.28 -2.93 -9.32
C LEU A 44 -5.79 -4.00 -8.35
N VAL A 45 -6.89 -4.68 -8.66
CA VAL A 45 -7.55 -5.58 -7.70
C VAL A 45 -7.41 -7.04 -8.11
N GLN A 46 -7.70 -7.38 -9.37
CA GLN A 46 -7.67 -8.76 -9.88
C GLN A 46 -6.29 -9.44 -9.75
N PRO A 47 -5.14 -8.75 -9.95
CA PRO A 47 -3.82 -9.37 -9.75
C PRO A 47 -3.49 -9.64 -8.27
N GLY A 48 -4.18 -8.99 -7.33
CA GLY A 48 -3.84 -9.00 -5.91
C GLY A 48 -3.69 -10.41 -5.32
N PRO A 49 -4.69 -11.30 -5.43
CA PRO A 49 -4.63 -12.64 -4.87
C PRO A 49 -3.44 -13.47 -5.37
N SER A 50 -3.14 -13.44 -6.67
CA SER A 50 -2.02 -14.20 -7.24
C SER A 50 -0.67 -13.65 -6.82
N LEU A 51 -0.52 -12.32 -6.77
CA LEU A 51 0.72 -11.68 -6.30
C LEU A 51 0.99 -11.98 -4.82
N LEU A 52 -0.05 -11.95 -3.98
CA LEU A 52 0.06 -12.31 -2.56
C LEU A 52 0.39 -13.80 -2.39
N GLU A 53 -0.18 -14.68 -3.22
CA GLU A 53 0.13 -16.12 -3.21
C GLU A 53 1.59 -16.38 -3.61
N LEU A 54 2.10 -15.72 -4.65
CA LEU A 54 3.51 -15.79 -5.03
C LEU A 54 4.42 -15.41 -3.86
N LEU A 55 4.11 -14.31 -3.17
CA LEU A 55 4.91 -13.83 -2.05
C LEU A 55 4.82 -14.75 -0.81
N ARG A 56 3.65 -15.32 -0.53
CA ARG A 56 3.48 -16.33 0.55
C ARG A 56 4.28 -17.60 0.28
N ASN A 57 4.39 -17.99 -0.98
CA ASN A 57 5.11 -19.19 -1.42
C ASN A 57 6.59 -18.93 -1.76
N TYR A 58 7.11 -17.72 -1.48
CA TYR A 58 8.50 -17.39 -1.70
C TYR A 58 9.43 -18.37 -0.96
N LYS A 59 10.38 -18.93 -1.71
CA LYS A 59 11.45 -19.77 -1.20
C LYS A 59 12.78 -19.10 -1.48
N SER A 60 13.57 -18.90 -0.43
CA SER A 60 14.88 -18.26 -0.58
C SER A 60 15.88 -19.21 -1.23
N ALA A 61 16.70 -18.67 -2.12
CA ALA A 61 17.87 -19.32 -2.72
C ALA A 61 19.16 -19.12 -1.88
N SER A 62 19.03 -18.68 -0.63
CA SER A 62 20.18 -18.32 0.22
C SER A 62 21.17 -19.47 0.45
N THR A 63 20.74 -20.73 0.38
CA THR A 63 21.64 -21.87 0.58
C THR A 63 22.50 -22.12 -0.65
N GLU A 64 21.88 -22.12 -1.81
CA GLU A 64 22.49 -22.30 -3.11
C GLU A 64 23.44 -21.12 -3.40
N VAL A 65 22.98 -19.89 -3.17
CA VAL A 65 23.78 -18.66 -3.31
C VAL A 65 25.00 -18.68 -2.39
N ARG A 66 24.85 -19.08 -1.11
CA ARG A 66 26.00 -19.18 -0.19
C ARG A 66 27.00 -20.23 -0.64
N THR A 67 26.52 -21.38 -1.12
CA THR A 67 27.36 -22.47 -1.63
C THR A 67 28.17 -22.01 -2.85
N ALA A 68 27.52 -21.35 -3.82
CA ALA A 68 28.18 -20.80 -5.00
C ALA A 68 29.23 -19.72 -4.65
N ILE A 69 28.95 -18.86 -3.66
CA ILE A 69 29.92 -17.85 -3.21
C ILE A 69 31.11 -18.48 -2.49
N ALA A 70 30.88 -19.50 -1.65
CA ALA A 70 31.94 -20.17 -0.89
C ALA A 70 32.82 -21.07 -1.77
N SER A 71 32.24 -21.71 -2.79
CA SER A 71 32.93 -22.59 -3.74
C SER A 71 32.43 -22.32 -5.17
N PRO A 72 33.07 -21.40 -5.91
CA PRO A 72 32.61 -20.96 -7.23
C PRO A 72 33.00 -21.97 -8.32
N THR A 73 32.37 -23.13 -8.30
CA THR A 73 32.38 -24.11 -9.41
C THR A 73 31.23 -23.82 -10.37
N GLN A 74 31.36 -24.22 -11.63
CA GLN A 74 30.30 -24.03 -12.63
C GLN A 74 28.98 -24.67 -12.18
N GLU A 75 29.04 -25.89 -11.64
CA GLU A 75 27.87 -26.61 -11.10
C GLU A 75 27.17 -25.84 -9.96
N ASN A 76 27.93 -25.29 -9.01
CA ASN A 76 27.36 -24.53 -7.91
C ASN A 76 26.75 -23.20 -8.38
N GLU A 77 27.42 -22.52 -9.33
CA GLU A 77 26.92 -21.28 -9.90
C GLU A 77 25.63 -21.50 -10.71
N ASP A 78 25.56 -22.58 -11.51
CA ASP A 78 24.36 -22.94 -12.27
C ASP A 78 23.20 -23.33 -11.34
N THR A 79 23.46 -24.11 -10.29
CA THR A 79 22.46 -24.45 -9.28
C THR A 79 21.90 -23.19 -8.59
N ALA A 80 22.77 -22.26 -8.20
CA ALA A 80 22.35 -21.00 -7.61
C ALA A 80 21.60 -20.11 -8.59
N TRP A 81 21.99 -20.12 -9.87
CA TRP A 81 21.29 -19.37 -10.92
C TRP A 81 19.88 -19.90 -11.12
N GLU A 82 19.71 -21.22 -11.30
CA GLU A 82 18.41 -21.88 -11.44
C GLU A 82 17.49 -21.62 -10.24
N ALA A 83 18.03 -21.62 -9.01
CA ALA A 83 17.27 -21.32 -7.80
C ALA A 83 16.81 -19.85 -7.73
N VAL A 84 17.60 -18.92 -8.28
CA VAL A 84 17.30 -17.48 -8.23
C VAL A 84 16.35 -17.04 -9.34
N MET A 85 16.33 -17.70 -10.50
CA MET A 85 15.49 -17.31 -11.64
C MET A 85 13.98 -17.17 -11.31
N PRO A 86 13.33 -18.11 -10.60
CA PRO A 86 11.94 -17.95 -10.19
C PRO A 86 11.71 -16.72 -9.28
N ILE A 87 12.69 -16.40 -8.43
CA ILE A 87 12.64 -15.22 -7.55
C ILE A 87 12.71 -13.94 -8.40
N VAL A 88 13.55 -13.93 -9.44
CA VAL A 88 13.66 -12.79 -10.37
C VAL A 88 12.34 -12.56 -11.10
N SER A 89 11.74 -13.60 -11.69
CA SER A 89 10.45 -13.47 -12.38
C SER A 89 9.35 -12.94 -11.46
N MET A 90 9.25 -13.48 -10.25
CA MET A 90 8.32 -12.99 -9.23
C MET A 90 8.56 -11.50 -8.90
N LEU A 91 9.82 -11.08 -8.75
CA LEU A 91 10.17 -9.68 -8.46
C LEU A 91 9.87 -8.74 -9.64
N GLN A 92 10.00 -9.22 -10.87
CA GLN A 92 9.59 -8.49 -12.06
C GLN A 92 8.07 -8.27 -12.07
N GLU A 93 7.28 -9.29 -11.73
CA GLU A 93 5.82 -9.16 -11.61
C GLU A 93 5.42 -8.14 -10.53
N PHE A 94 6.06 -8.18 -9.36
CA PHE A 94 5.80 -7.20 -8.30
C PHE A 94 6.16 -5.78 -8.71
N TYR A 95 7.30 -5.61 -9.39
CA TYR A 95 7.72 -4.30 -9.88
C TYR A 95 6.80 -3.80 -11.02
N GLY A 96 6.38 -4.67 -11.92
CA GLY A 96 5.39 -4.37 -12.96
C GLY A 96 4.09 -3.85 -12.37
N TYR A 97 3.53 -4.55 -11.37
CA TYR A 97 2.34 -4.09 -10.65
C TYR A 97 2.56 -2.72 -9.97
N SER A 98 3.75 -2.45 -9.42
CA SER A 98 4.06 -1.13 -8.87
C SER A 98 4.06 -0.01 -9.93
N CYS A 99 4.42 -0.34 -11.18
CA CYS A 99 4.30 0.60 -12.30
C CYS A 99 2.84 0.84 -12.68
N ASP A 100 2.00 -0.19 -12.63
CA ASP A 100 0.56 -0.07 -12.86
C ASP A 100 -0.11 0.80 -11.78
N LEU A 101 0.26 0.63 -10.51
CA LEU A 101 -0.14 1.53 -9.41
C LEU A 101 0.21 2.99 -9.72
N GLY A 102 1.44 3.24 -10.17
CA GLY A 102 1.92 4.58 -10.54
C GLY A 102 1.10 5.28 -11.62
N GLN A 103 0.45 4.51 -12.51
CA GLN A 103 -0.37 5.05 -13.60
C GLN A 103 -1.86 5.12 -13.24
N ALA A 104 -2.37 4.10 -12.56
CA ALA A 104 -3.79 3.94 -12.28
C ALA A 104 -4.28 4.75 -11.08
N VAL A 105 -3.45 4.94 -10.05
CA VAL A 105 -3.82 5.74 -8.85
C VAL A 105 -4.14 7.19 -9.21
N PRO A 106 -3.34 7.92 -10.01
CA PRO A 106 -3.68 9.28 -10.44
C PRO A 106 -5.01 9.37 -11.18
N GLU A 107 -5.33 8.39 -12.01
CA GLU A 107 -6.56 8.34 -12.80
C GLU A 107 -7.79 8.12 -11.90
N LEU A 108 -7.66 7.24 -10.92
CA LEU A 108 -8.67 7.02 -9.88
C LEU A 108 -8.90 8.28 -9.04
N LEU A 109 -7.82 8.92 -8.57
CA LEU A 109 -7.90 10.15 -7.78
C LEU A 109 -8.46 11.32 -8.59
N GLN A 110 -8.24 11.36 -9.90
CA GLN A 110 -8.83 12.39 -10.76
C GLN A 110 -10.36 12.34 -10.73
N VAL A 111 -10.96 11.15 -10.80
CA VAL A 111 -12.42 10.99 -10.73
C VAL A 111 -12.95 11.24 -9.32
N LEU A 112 -12.31 10.66 -8.30
CA LEU A 112 -12.82 10.74 -6.93
C LEU A 112 -12.60 12.12 -6.29
N CYS A 113 -11.48 12.79 -6.60
CA CYS A 113 -11.03 13.96 -5.84
C CYS A 113 -11.14 15.30 -6.60
N GLN A 114 -11.44 15.31 -7.90
CA GLN A 114 -11.61 16.57 -8.63
C GLN A 114 -13.03 17.12 -8.45
N GLY A 115 -13.15 18.39 -8.05
CA GLY A 115 -14.45 19.04 -7.83
C GLY A 115 -15.06 18.71 -6.46
N ASP A 116 -16.31 18.26 -6.45
CA ASP A 116 -17.05 17.96 -5.21
C ASP A 116 -16.82 16.50 -4.77
N VAL A 117 -15.87 16.33 -3.85
CA VAL A 117 -15.44 15.02 -3.34
C VAL A 117 -16.59 14.24 -2.72
N ALA A 118 -17.46 14.89 -1.94
CA ALA A 118 -18.55 14.19 -1.26
C ALA A 118 -19.52 13.58 -2.28
N LYS A 119 -19.91 14.37 -3.29
CA LYS A 119 -20.76 13.90 -4.39
C LYS A 119 -20.08 12.82 -5.22
N ASN A 120 -18.77 12.96 -5.48
CA ASN A 120 -18.03 11.96 -6.24
C ASN A 120 -18.01 10.61 -5.51
N LEU A 121 -17.74 10.59 -4.20
CA LEU A 121 -17.72 9.36 -3.40
C LEU A 121 -19.11 8.72 -3.29
N GLU A 122 -20.17 9.52 -3.21
CA GLU A 122 -21.56 9.01 -3.21
C GLU A 122 -21.96 8.40 -4.55
N ASN A 123 -21.55 9.02 -5.67
CA ASN A 123 -21.90 8.60 -7.02
C ASN A 123 -21.03 7.45 -7.55
N HIS A 124 -19.77 7.37 -7.09
CA HIS A 124 -18.75 6.45 -7.58
C HIS A 124 -18.34 5.46 -6.48
N GLN A 125 -19.33 4.76 -5.91
CA GLN A 125 -19.07 3.83 -4.80
C GLN A 125 -18.24 2.62 -5.24
N GLY A 126 -18.40 2.16 -6.49
CA GLY A 126 -17.58 1.08 -7.04
C GLY A 126 -16.11 1.46 -7.10
N LEU A 127 -15.79 2.65 -7.64
CA LEU A 127 -14.41 3.16 -7.66
C LEU A 127 -13.87 3.43 -6.25
N THR A 128 -14.71 3.89 -5.32
CA THR A 128 -14.32 4.10 -3.93
C THR A 128 -13.97 2.78 -3.23
N LYS A 129 -14.76 1.73 -3.46
CA LYS A 129 -14.49 0.37 -2.96
C LYS A 129 -13.21 -0.20 -3.57
N LEU A 130 -13.02 -0.05 -4.89
CA LEU A 130 -11.80 -0.43 -5.60
C LEU A 130 -10.57 0.26 -5.00
N PHE A 131 -10.68 1.55 -4.66
CA PHE A 131 -9.59 2.26 -4.00
C PHE A 131 -9.24 1.61 -2.66
N ALA A 132 -10.25 1.29 -1.84
CA ALA A 132 -10.07 0.59 -0.58
C ALA A 132 -9.46 -0.82 -0.74
N ASP A 133 -9.89 -1.59 -1.74
CA ASP A 133 -9.29 -2.90 -2.06
C ASP A 133 -7.81 -2.81 -2.42
N MET A 134 -7.44 -1.79 -3.19
CA MET A 134 -6.04 -1.53 -3.51
C MET A 134 -5.23 -1.17 -2.26
N LEU A 135 -5.75 -0.32 -1.37
CA LEU A 135 -5.06 0.02 -0.11
C LEU A 135 -4.91 -1.19 0.81
N ASP A 136 -5.88 -2.09 0.81
CA ASP A 136 -5.82 -3.35 1.56
C ASP A 136 -4.70 -4.27 1.03
N PHE A 137 -4.64 -4.44 -0.30
CA PHE A 137 -3.56 -5.18 -0.96
C PHE A 137 -2.18 -4.58 -0.63
N VAL A 138 -2.04 -3.25 -0.74
CA VAL A 138 -0.77 -2.55 -0.47
C VAL A 138 -0.26 -2.87 0.93
N PHE A 139 -1.13 -2.82 1.93
CA PHE A 139 -0.77 -3.15 3.30
C PHE A 139 -0.32 -4.62 3.41
N GLU A 140 -1.08 -5.54 2.85
CA GLU A 140 -0.84 -6.97 2.98
C GLU A 140 0.43 -7.42 2.25
N PHE A 141 0.67 -6.89 1.06
CA PHE A 141 1.91 -7.12 0.30
C PHE A 141 3.12 -6.69 1.12
N ASP A 142 3.12 -5.46 1.64
CA ASP A 142 4.25 -4.92 2.37
C ASP A 142 4.48 -5.67 3.69
N TYR A 143 3.41 -6.09 4.36
CA TYR A 143 3.50 -6.96 5.54
C TYR A 143 4.23 -8.29 5.23
N LEU A 144 3.82 -8.97 4.16
CA LEU A 144 4.47 -10.22 3.75
C LEU A 144 5.92 -10.00 3.32
N LYS A 145 6.19 -8.91 2.60
CA LYS A 145 7.52 -8.57 2.11
C LYS A 145 8.48 -8.30 3.27
N MET A 146 8.05 -7.56 4.30
CA MET A 146 8.88 -7.24 5.47
C MET A 146 9.36 -8.50 6.22
N ARG A 147 8.64 -9.62 6.13
CA ARG A 147 9.00 -10.90 6.76
C ARG A 147 10.04 -11.70 5.95
N ASN A 148 10.38 -11.26 4.74
CA ASN A 148 11.26 -11.96 3.81
C ASN A 148 12.51 -11.12 3.46
N PRO A 149 13.40 -10.80 4.43
CA PRO A 149 14.56 -9.94 4.20
C PRO A 149 15.60 -10.55 3.24
N THR A 150 15.61 -11.88 3.08
CA THR A 150 16.54 -12.61 2.20
C THR A 150 16.31 -12.33 0.72
N MET A 151 15.11 -11.88 0.35
CA MET A 151 14.75 -11.58 -1.04
C MET A 151 15.71 -10.56 -1.69
N GLN A 152 16.16 -9.56 -0.93
CA GLN A 152 17.14 -8.59 -1.42
C GLN A 152 18.51 -9.22 -1.71
N ASN A 153 18.92 -10.20 -0.90
CA ASN A 153 20.21 -10.88 -1.04
C ASN A 153 20.20 -11.79 -2.26
N ASP A 154 19.12 -12.55 -2.44
CA ASP A 154 18.93 -13.45 -3.58
C ASP A 154 18.95 -12.64 -4.89
N PHE A 155 18.21 -11.52 -4.95
CA PHE A 155 18.22 -10.64 -6.12
C PHE A 155 19.56 -9.93 -6.35
N SER A 156 20.28 -9.60 -5.28
CA SER A 156 21.64 -9.04 -5.38
C SER A 156 22.65 -10.04 -5.95
N TYR A 157 22.43 -11.35 -5.80
CA TYR A 157 23.22 -12.36 -6.49
C TYR A 157 22.95 -12.33 -8.00
N TYR A 158 21.68 -12.35 -8.42
CA TYR A 158 21.28 -12.23 -9.83
C TYR A 158 21.95 -11.04 -10.53
N ARG A 159 21.84 -9.84 -9.94
CA ARG A 159 22.44 -8.63 -10.50
C ARG A 159 23.95 -8.73 -10.67
N ARG A 160 24.66 -9.34 -9.70
CA ARG A 160 26.12 -9.55 -9.80
C ARG A 160 26.50 -10.51 -10.93
N MET A 161 25.68 -11.53 -11.15
CA MET A 161 25.93 -12.50 -12.22
C MET A 161 25.63 -11.93 -13.61
N LEU A 162 24.60 -11.07 -13.74
CA LEU A 162 24.36 -10.31 -14.98
C LEU A 162 25.54 -9.39 -15.33
N GLN A 163 26.06 -8.63 -14.36
CA GLN A 163 27.19 -7.71 -14.58
C GLN A 163 28.48 -8.41 -15.00
N ARG A 164 28.63 -9.70 -14.65
CA ARG A 164 29.76 -10.54 -15.06
C ARG A 164 29.64 -11.07 -16.50
N GLY A 165 28.51 -10.85 -17.17
CA GLY A 165 28.26 -11.30 -18.54
C GLY A 165 28.13 -12.82 -18.71
N ARG A 166 27.99 -13.59 -17.62
CA ARG A 166 27.92 -15.07 -17.69
C ARG A 166 26.54 -15.61 -18.11
N TYR A 167 25.47 -14.89 -17.79
CA TYR A 167 24.09 -15.35 -18.01
C TYR A 167 23.23 -14.29 -18.71
N GLY A 168 23.85 -13.39 -19.49
CA GLY A 168 23.09 -12.59 -20.45
C GLY A 168 22.34 -13.52 -21.40
N THR A 169 21.13 -13.14 -21.81
CA THR A 169 20.30 -13.91 -22.73
C THR A 169 21.11 -14.38 -23.94
N ALA A 170 21.07 -15.69 -24.21
CA ALA A 170 21.57 -16.29 -25.43
C ALA A 170 20.89 -15.66 -26.68
N PRO A 171 21.56 -15.65 -27.84
CA PRO A 171 21.34 -14.68 -28.91
C PRO A 171 20.02 -14.90 -29.65
N ASP A 172 19.23 -13.84 -29.79
CA ASP A 172 18.19 -13.76 -30.80
C ASP A 172 18.63 -12.67 -31.80
N GLU A 173 18.79 -13.01 -33.08
CA GLU A 173 19.48 -12.23 -34.14
C GLU A 173 18.82 -10.87 -34.49
N SER A 174 17.85 -10.40 -33.71
CA SER A 174 16.96 -9.29 -34.05
C SER A 174 17.09 -8.04 -33.17
N THR A 175 17.86 -8.07 -32.07
CA THR A 175 18.11 -6.89 -31.22
C THR A 175 19.61 -6.68 -31.02
N SER A 176 20.10 -5.45 -31.19
CA SER A 176 21.54 -5.17 -30.97
C SER A 176 21.92 -5.53 -29.53
N ASP A 177 22.81 -6.52 -29.37
CA ASP A 177 23.24 -7.18 -28.13
C ASP A 177 23.41 -6.26 -26.92
N LEU A 178 23.95 -5.06 -27.16
CA LEU A 178 24.21 -4.08 -26.11
C LEU A 178 22.92 -3.50 -25.50
N ARG A 179 21.86 -3.29 -26.31
CA ARG A 179 20.62 -2.66 -25.86
C ARG A 179 19.81 -3.58 -24.95
N SER A 180 19.64 -4.85 -25.32
CA SER A 180 18.91 -5.82 -24.49
C SER A 180 19.60 -6.06 -23.14
N ALA A 181 20.94 -6.19 -23.13
CA ALA A 181 21.71 -6.32 -21.90
C ALA A 181 21.65 -5.05 -21.02
N MET A 182 21.64 -3.87 -21.64
CA MET A 182 21.46 -2.60 -20.93
C MET A 182 20.06 -2.49 -20.34
N ASP A 183 19.01 -2.83 -21.08
CA ASP A 183 17.62 -2.79 -20.63
C ASP A 183 17.40 -3.75 -19.44
N GLN A 184 17.93 -4.98 -19.52
CA GLN A 184 17.87 -5.95 -18.42
C GLN A 184 18.63 -5.47 -17.17
N SER A 185 19.79 -4.83 -17.35
CA SER A 185 20.56 -4.23 -16.26
C SER A 185 19.82 -3.05 -15.62
N ASP A 186 19.20 -2.19 -16.43
CA ASP A 186 18.46 -1.02 -15.94
C ASP A 186 17.19 -1.43 -15.20
N GLU A 187 16.45 -2.41 -15.71
CA GLU A 187 15.31 -3.01 -15.03
C GLU A 187 15.73 -3.62 -13.69
N ALA A 188 16.81 -4.41 -13.66
CA ALA A 188 17.33 -4.99 -12.43
C ALA A 188 17.73 -3.91 -11.40
N ASN A 189 18.27 -2.77 -11.84
CA ASN A 189 18.56 -1.65 -10.95
C ASN A 189 17.29 -1.04 -10.35
N ARG A 190 16.22 -0.87 -11.14
CA ARG A 190 14.93 -0.35 -10.68
C ARG A 190 14.26 -1.29 -9.68
N ILE A 191 14.25 -2.60 -9.97
CA ILE A 191 13.74 -3.63 -9.06
C ILE A 191 14.54 -3.63 -7.76
N SER A 192 15.87 -3.49 -7.83
CA SER A 192 16.73 -3.40 -6.65
C SER A 192 16.37 -2.21 -5.76
N LEU A 193 16.05 -1.05 -6.35
CA LEU A 193 15.60 0.13 -5.59
C LEU A 193 14.21 -0.08 -4.99
N PHE A 194 13.30 -0.71 -5.75
CA PHE A 194 11.96 -1.06 -5.28
C PHE A 194 12.03 -1.94 -4.03
N ILE A 195 12.71 -3.09 -4.09
CA ILE A 195 12.76 -4.04 -2.95
C ILE A 195 13.61 -3.57 -1.77
N ALA A 196 14.43 -2.53 -1.95
CA ALA A 196 15.24 -1.94 -0.88
C ALA A 196 14.37 -1.29 0.22
N TYR A 197 13.23 -0.71 -0.15
CA TYR A 197 12.28 -0.14 0.82
C TYR A 197 11.58 -1.25 1.61
N PRO A 198 11.41 -1.14 2.94
CA PRO A 198 10.64 -2.11 3.72
C PRO A 198 9.20 -2.28 3.23
N THR A 199 8.59 -1.17 2.81
CA THR A 199 7.18 -1.04 2.40
C THR A 199 7.09 -0.49 0.96
N PRO A 200 7.51 -1.30 -0.04
CA PRO A 200 7.70 -0.82 -1.40
C PRO A 200 6.40 -0.40 -2.11
N MET A 201 5.28 -1.10 -1.87
CA MET A 201 4.00 -0.74 -2.49
C MET A 201 3.44 0.53 -1.85
N LEU A 202 3.50 0.64 -0.53
CA LEU A 202 3.06 1.85 0.17
C LEU A 202 3.90 3.06 -0.22
N LYS A 203 5.23 2.90 -0.37
CA LYS A 203 6.11 3.97 -0.86
C LYS A 203 5.70 4.43 -2.26
N CYS A 204 5.41 3.49 -3.17
CA CYS A 204 4.93 3.79 -4.51
C CYS A 204 3.62 4.61 -4.48
N VAL A 205 2.64 4.19 -3.68
CA VAL A 205 1.36 4.91 -3.56
C VAL A 205 1.55 6.28 -2.91
N ILE A 206 2.39 6.41 -1.87
CA ILE A 206 2.72 7.70 -1.25
C ILE A 206 3.32 8.67 -2.28
N ASP A 207 4.34 8.23 -3.01
CA ASP A 207 5.04 9.08 -3.99
C ASP A 207 4.09 9.53 -5.10
N THR A 208 3.38 8.56 -5.69
CA THR A 208 2.41 8.78 -6.77
C THR A 208 1.31 9.75 -6.33
N THR A 209 0.75 9.53 -5.13
CA THR A 209 -0.31 10.40 -4.62
C THR A 209 0.21 11.80 -4.32
N THR A 210 1.41 11.92 -3.73
CA THR A 210 2.02 13.22 -3.41
C THR A 210 2.34 14.02 -4.67
N GLU A 211 2.87 13.35 -5.71
CA GLU A 211 3.12 13.96 -7.01
C GLU A 211 1.82 14.46 -7.65
N PHE A 212 0.79 13.61 -7.71
CA PHE A 212 -0.52 13.97 -8.25
C PHE A 212 -1.12 15.18 -7.53
N VAL A 213 -1.14 15.15 -6.20
CA VAL A 213 -1.65 16.25 -5.37
C VAL A 213 -0.90 17.55 -5.64
N THR A 214 0.43 17.49 -5.73
CA THR A 214 1.28 18.67 -5.96
C THR A 214 1.03 19.25 -7.35
N LYS A 215 0.99 18.39 -8.37
CA LYS A 215 0.78 18.76 -9.77
C LYS A 215 -0.60 19.39 -10.01
N HIS A 216 -1.64 18.84 -9.40
CA HIS A 216 -3.02 19.27 -9.61
C HIS A 216 -3.56 20.24 -8.55
N ARG A 217 -2.77 20.51 -7.49
CA ARG A 217 -3.15 21.37 -6.35
C ARG A 217 -4.43 20.89 -5.65
N LEU A 218 -4.53 19.58 -5.44
CA LEU A 218 -5.71 18.91 -4.87
C LEU A 218 -5.48 18.44 -3.42
N GLN A 219 -4.60 19.11 -2.66
CA GLN A 219 -4.23 18.72 -1.28
C GLN A 219 -5.47 18.52 -0.42
N ARG A 220 -6.38 19.51 -0.43
CA ARG A 220 -7.61 19.48 0.34
C ARG A 220 -8.54 18.37 -0.14
N SER A 221 -8.77 18.28 -1.45
CA SER A 221 -9.74 17.33 -1.99
C SER A 221 -9.30 15.87 -1.80
N VAL A 222 -8.03 15.55 -2.02
CA VAL A 222 -7.50 14.21 -1.75
C VAL A 222 -7.48 13.94 -0.24
N GLY A 223 -7.15 14.95 0.58
CA GLY A 223 -7.24 14.84 2.04
C GLY A 223 -8.67 14.56 2.54
N ASP A 224 -9.67 15.22 1.97
CA ASP A 224 -11.10 15.01 2.27
C ASP A 224 -11.54 13.60 1.84
N CYS A 225 -11.06 13.10 0.69
CA CYS A 225 -11.32 11.73 0.22
C CYS A 225 -10.73 10.67 1.17
N LEU A 226 -9.48 10.83 1.60
CA LEU A 226 -8.83 9.92 2.54
C LEU A 226 -9.49 9.97 3.93
N THR A 227 -9.94 11.16 4.34
CA THR A 227 -10.71 11.34 5.59
C THR A 227 -12.05 10.60 5.51
N ALA A 228 -12.72 10.63 4.35
CA ALA A 228 -13.96 9.90 4.13
C ALA A 228 -13.77 8.38 4.20
N LEU A 229 -12.72 7.85 3.55
CA LEU A 229 -12.37 6.42 3.64
C LEU A 229 -12.05 6.01 5.08
N TRP A 230 -11.22 6.79 5.77
CA TRP A 230 -10.92 6.59 7.17
C TRP A 230 -12.19 6.56 8.04
N ALA A 231 -13.08 7.53 7.84
CA ALA A 231 -14.33 7.66 8.58
C ALA A 231 -15.25 6.45 8.36
N ALA A 232 -15.40 6.00 7.10
CA ALA A 232 -16.21 4.85 6.75
C ALA A 232 -15.68 3.56 7.39
N CYS A 233 -14.36 3.31 7.34
CA CYS A 233 -13.73 2.18 8.02
C CYS A 233 -13.90 2.25 9.54
N PHE A 234 -13.63 3.41 10.14
CA PHE A 234 -13.76 3.64 11.58
C PHE A 234 -15.20 3.38 12.04
N GLN A 235 -16.19 3.97 11.35
CA GLN A 235 -17.60 3.76 11.68
C GLN A 235 -18.04 2.32 11.50
N THR A 236 -17.54 1.64 10.46
CA THR A 236 -17.85 0.22 10.22
C THR A 236 -17.39 -0.62 11.42
N VAL A 237 -16.14 -0.48 11.85
CA VAL A 237 -15.60 -1.22 13.00
C VAL A 237 -16.24 -0.79 14.33
N ASN A 238 -16.57 0.49 14.49
CA ASN A 238 -17.18 1.00 15.73
C ASN A 238 -18.66 0.63 15.89
N LYS A 239 -19.36 0.29 14.80
CA LYS A 239 -20.75 -0.19 14.87
C LYS A 239 -20.75 -1.51 15.65
N LYS A 240 -21.56 -1.58 16.73
CA LYS A 240 -21.75 -2.77 17.58
C LYS A 240 -22.52 -3.90 16.89
N ARG A 241 -22.28 -4.14 15.61
CA ARG A 241 -22.82 -5.27 14.85
C ARG A 241 -21.77 -6.38 14.85
N ALA A 242 -22.22 -7.62 14.78
CA ALA A 242 -21.31 -8.74 14.51
C ALA A 242 -20.76 -8.56 13.09
N LEU A 243 -19.46 -8.33 12.98
CA LEU A 243 -18.72 -8.24 11.72
C LEU A 243 -17.81 -9.46 11.62
N SER A 244 -17.50 -9.89 10.39
CA SER A 244 -16.51 -10.94 10.20
C SER A 244 -15.11 -10.41 10.55
N PRO A 245 -14.20 -11.24 11.10
CA PRO A 245 -12.82 -10.84 11.37
C PRO A 245 -12.09 -10.31 10.14
N GLU A 246 -12.41 -10.84 8.96
CA GLU A 246 -11.84 -10.42 7.67
C GLU A 246 -12.24 -8.98 7.33
N LEU A 247 -13.52 -8.63 7.50
CA LEU A 247 -14.01 -7.28 7.24
C LEU A 247 -13.45 -6.26 8.25
N VAL A 248 -13.28 -6.67 9.51
CA VAL A 248 -12.61 -5.84 10.51
C VAL A 248 -11.15 -5.62 10.12
N GLY A 249 -10.44 -6.68 9.73
CA GLY A 249 -9.05 -6.60 9.26
C GLY A 249 -8.90 -5.66 8.07
N PHE A 250 -9.73 -5.85 7.04
CA PHE A 250 -9.82 -4.96 5.88
C PHE A 250 -10.01 -3.50 6.28
N CYS A 251 -11.02 -3.20 7.11
CA CYS A 251 -11.28 -1.82 7.54
C CYS A 251 -10.10 -1.23 8.33
N LEU A 252 -9.46 -1.99 9.20
CA LEU A 252 -8.31 -1.50 9.97
C LEU A 252 -7.09 -1.24 9.08
N LYS A 253 -6.79 -2.13 8.12
CA LYS A 253 -5.72 -1.96 7.13
C LYS A 253 -5.95 -0.69 6.30
N VAL A 254 -7.12 -0.55 5.68
CA VAL A 254 -7.50 0.63 4.86
C VAL A 254 -7.47 1.92 5.70
N MET A 255 -7.94 1.87 6.94
CA MET A 255 -7.89 3.02 7.86
C MET A 255 -6.44 3.46 8.12
N VAL A 256 -5.53 2.53 8.40
CA VAL A 256 -4.11 2.82 8.66
C VAL A 256 -3.42 3.38 7.42
N VAL A 257 -3.63 2.79 6.25
CA VAL A 257 -3.03 3.30 5.01
C VAL A 257 -3.56 4.70 4.68
N SER A 258 -4.87 4.94 4.87
CA SER A 258 -5.48 6.26 4.67
C SER A 258 -4.88 7.33 5.60
N ILE A 259 -4.63 6.97 6.87
CA ILE A 259 -3.93 7.84 7.85
C ILE A 259 -2.52 8.19 7.35
N ILE A 260 -1.77 7.19 6.88
CA ILE A 260 -0.39 7.39 6.39
C ILE A 260 -0.40 8.28 5.16
N LEU A 261 -1.24 8.02 4.16
CA LEU A 261 -1.33 8.83 2.95
C LEU A 261 -1.71 10.28 3.29
N TYR A 262 -2.69 10.49 4.17
CA TYR A 262 -3.08 11.83 4.61
C TYR A 262 -1.90 12.57 5.27
N ASP A 263 -1.13 11.86 6.13
CA ASP A 263 0.04 12.43 6.78
C ASP A 263 1.14 12.85 5.80
N HIS A 264 1.27 12.21 4.64
CA HIS A 264 2.23 12.63 3.61
C HIS A 264 1.74 13.82 2.77
N ILE A 265 0.42 13.95 2.59
CA ILE A 265 -0.24 14.94 1.75
C ILE A 265 -0.47 16.27 2.48
N ASP A 266 -0.93 16.23 3.73
CA ASP A 266 -1.23 17.43 4.49
C ASP A 266 0.07 18.09 5.01
N PRO A 267 0.27 19.40 4.81
CA PRO A 267 1.48 20.08 5.26
C PRO A 267 1.68 20.09 6.78
N SER A 268 0.60 19.97 7.56
CA SER A 268 0.65 19.92 9.03
C SER A 268 0.64 18.49 9.57
N GLY A 269 0.38 17.51 8.71
CA GLY A 269 0.31 16.10 9.07
C GLY A 269 -0.93 15.70 9.86
N VAL A 270 -1.13 14.39 9.97
CA VAL A 270 -2.30 13.79 10.63
C VAL A 270 -2.29 13.98 12.15
N PHE A 271 -1.11 14.25 12.73
CA PHE A 271 -0.91 14.43 14.16
C PHE A 271 -1.22 15.85 14.66
N SER A 272 -1.46 16.79 13.75
CA SER A 272 -1.91 18.14 14.08
C SER A 272 -3.26 18.13 14.78
N LYS A 273 -3.49 19.08 15.68
CA LYS A 273 -4.78 19.25 16.38
C LYS A 273 -5.93 19.59 15.43
N ASN A 274 -5.63 20.14 14.26
CA ASN A 274 -6.60 20.54 13.25
C ASN A 274 -6.85 19.44 12.20
N SER A 275 -6.18 18.29 12.32
CA SER A 275 -6.42 17.14 11.44
C SER A 275 -7.87 16.68 11.58
N PRO A 276 -8.59 16.46 10.46
CA PRO A 276 -9.93 15.89 10.49
C PRO A 276 -9.92 14.40 10.87
N ILE A 277 -8.77 13.73 10.72
CA ILE A 277 -8.58 12.34 11.10
C ILE A 277 -8.20 12.27 12.58
N ASN A 278 -9.06 11.61 13.38
CA ASN A 278 -8.82 11.45 14.81
C ASN A 278 -7.88 10.27 15.10
N ILE A 279 -6.58 10.52 15.00
CA ILE A 279 -5.54 9.51 15.23
C ILE A 279 -5.62 8.83 16.60
N LYS A 280 -6.04 9.55 17.66
CA LYS A 280 -6.17 8.98 19.01
C LYS A 280 -7.26 7.91 19.05
N ASN A 281 -8.40 8.17 18.42
CA ASN A 281 -9.49 7.21 18.36
C ASN A 281 -9.13 6.01 17.48
N SER A 282 -8.41 6.24 16.38
CA SER A 282 -7.91 5.15 15.53
C SER A 282 -6.96 4.22 16.26
N VAL A 283 -5.99 4.76 17.01
CA VAL A 283 -5.05 3.93 17.78
C VAL A 283 -5.79 3.12 18.86
N LYS A 284 -6.72 3.75 19.59
CA LYS A 284 -7.56 3.05 20.57
C LYS A 284 -8.39 1.93 19.93
N MET A 285 -8.95 2.19 18.75
CA MET A 285 -9.72 1.19 18.00
C MET A 285 -8.84 0.00 17.60
N ILE A 286 -7.65 0.24 17.05
CA ILE A 286 -6.70 -0.82 16.68
C ILE A 286 -6.35 -1.68 17.91
N GLN A 287 -6.06 -1.06 19.04
CA GLN A 287 -5.74 -1.75 20.29
C GLN A 287 -6.92 -2.54 20.86
N THR A 288 -8.12 -1.98 20.78
CA THR A 288 -9.33 -2.61 21.32
C THR A 288 -9.80 -3.77 20.44
N ALA A 289 -9.78 -3.60 19.11
CA ALA A 289 -10.23 -4.61 18.15
C ALA A 289 -9.50 -5.94 18.34
N HIS A 290 -8.20 -5.91 18.63
CA HIS A 290 -7.40 -7.09 18.96
C HIS A 290 -7.92 -7.88 20.16
N THR A 291 -8.52 -7.20 21.14
CA THR A 291 -9.06 -7.85 22.35
C THR A 291 -10.50 -8.34 22.19
N THR A 292 -11.25 -7.74 21.25
CA THR A 292 -12.69 -7.99 21.10
C THR A 292 -13.03 -8.94 19.96
N VAL A 293 -12.17 -9.03 18.94
CA VAL A 293 -12.41 -9.87 17.75
C VAL A 293 -11.47 -11.07 17.78
N TYR A 294 -12.04 -12.26 17.96
CA TYR A 294 -11.29 -13.52 17.89
C TYR A 294 -10.99 -13.88 16.44
N ASN A 295 -9.87 -14.57 16.20
CA ASN A 295 -9.41 -15.04 14.89
C ASN A 295 -9.17 -13.90 13.86
N MET A 296 -8.67 -12.75 14.31
CA MET A 296 -8.17 -11.73 13.39
C MET A 296 -6.98 -12.28 12.57
N PRO A 297 -6.92 -11.99 11.26
CA PRO A 297 -5.76 -12.33 10.44
C PRO A 297 -4.46 -11.72 11.01
N GLU A 298 -3.34 -12.44 10.92
CA GLU A 298 -2.07 -12.06 11.55
C GLU A 298 -1.58 -10.68 11.06
N GLU A 299 -1.68 -10.43 9.76
CA GLU A 299 -1.37 -9.15 9.11
C GLU A 299 -2.16 -7.99 9.71
N SER A 300 -3.38 -8.24 10.17
CA SER A 300 -4.29 -7.24 10.75
C SER A 300 -4.15 -7.12 12.27
N SER A 301 -3.11 -7.72 12.87
CA SER A 301 -2.86 -7.60 14.30
C SER A 301 -2.56 -6.15 14.69
N ALA A 302 -2.88 -5.78 15.93
CA ALA A 302 -2.61 -4.44 16.44
C ALA A 302 -1.12 -4.08 16.33
N SER A 303 -0.21 -5.02 16.63
CA SER A 303 1.23 -4.80 16.52
C SER A 303 1.66 -4.42 15.09
N ASN A 304 1.11 -5.10 14.08
CA ASN A 304 1.46 -4.84 12.68
C ASN A 304 0.89 -3.51 12.18
N LEU A 305 -0.38 -3.24 12.47
CA LEU A 305 -1.04 -1.97 12.15
C LEU A 305 -0.32 -0.78 12.82
N MET A 306 0.07 -0.92 14.09
CA MET A 306 0.80 0.11 14.83
C MET A 306 2.23 0.28 14.32
N SER A 307 2.90 -0.80 13.92
CA SER A 307 4.22 -0.73 13.28
C SER A 307 4.16 0.01 11.95
N ALA A 308 3.12 -0.20 11.14
CA ALA A 308 2.93 0.53 9.90
C ALA A 308 2.82 2.05 10.15
N LEU A 309 2.03 2.48 11.15
CA LEU A 309 1.97 3.89 11.56
C LEU A 309 3.32 4.40 12.06
N ARG A 310 4.04 3.63 12.88
CA ARG A 310 5.33 4.04 13.45
C ARG A 310 6.39 4.33 12.40
N TYR A 311 6.51 3.48 11.40
CA TYR A 311 7.63 3.51 10.47
C TYR A 311 7.32 4.23 9.16
N ASN A 312 6.05 4.42 8.80
CA ASN A 312 5.67 5.05 7.53
C ASN A 312 5.05 6.44 7.68
N SER A 313 4.71 6.89 8.90
CA SER A 313 4.25 8.27 9.13
C SER A 313 5.39 9.27 8.93
N LYS A 314 5.08 10.38 8.27
CA LYS A 314 5.99 11.49 7.98
C LYS A 314 6.20 12.40 9.18
N HIS A 315 5.12 12.83 9.84
CA HIS A 315 5.17 13.88 10.86
C HIS A 315 5.16 13.33 12.30
N LEU A 316 5.15 12.01 12.49
CA LEU A 316 5.09 11.39 13.84
C LEU A 316 6.25 11.84 14.74
N ASN A 317 7.42 12.06 14.14
CA ASN A 317 8.64 12.39 14.86
C ASN A 317 8.89 13.89 15.02
N ASP A 318 8.07 14.74 14.41
CA ASP A 318 8.20 16.20 14.47
C ASP A 318 8.07 16.74 15.89
N ASP A 319 8.73 17.87 16.16
CA ASP A 319 8.66 18.57 17.45
C ASP A 319 7.25 19.15 17.72
N SER A 320 6.49 19.41 16.65
CA SER A 320 5.11 19.90 16.71
C SER A 320 4.11 18.82 17.14
N THR A 321 4.47 17.54 17.00
CA THR A 321 3.59 16.41 17.31
C THR A 321 3.37 16.29 18.82
N PRO A 322 2.10 16.32 19.30
CA PRO A 322 1.82 16.26 20.73
C PRO A 322 2.40 14.99 21.38
N LYS A 323 3.24 15.16 22.42
CA LYS A 323 3.92 14.05 23.13
C LYS A 323 2.99 12.90 23.52
N GLY A 324 1.77 13.20 23.97
CA GLY A 324 0.78 12.17 24.33
C GLY A 324 0.34 11.31 23.15
N VAL A 325 0.20 11.89 21.95
CA VAL A 325 -0.14 11.15 20.72
C VAL A 325 1.07 10.35 20.25
N LYS A 326 2.25 10.97 20.22
CA LYS A 326 3.51 10.30 19.88
C LYS A 326 3.72 9.04 20.73
N ASN A 327 3.59 9.17 22.05
CA ASN A 327 3.74 8.05 22.97
C ASN A 327 2.69 6.96 22.73
N MET A 328 1.46 7.31 22.36
CA MET A 328 0.41 6.32 22.08
C MET A 328 0.74 5.46 20.84
N VAL A 329 1.35 6.06 19.81
CA VAL A 329 1.81 5.32 18.62
C VAL A 329 3.09 4.53 18.88
N LEU A 330 4.01 5.08 19.68
CA LEU A 330 5.30 4.45 19.97
C LEU A 330 5.26 3.37 21.07
N ALA A 331 4.31 3.43 22.00
CA ALA A 331 4.20 2.48 23.11
C ALA A 331 3.50 1.16 22.73
N ALA A 332 2.96 1.06 21.52
CA ALA A 332 2.20 -0.09 21.04
C ALA A 332 3.05 -1.18 20.39
#